data_AF-A0A1F6QBQ0-F1
#
_entry.id   AF-A0A1F6QBQ0-F1
#
_cell.length_a   1.000
_cell.length_b   1.000
_cell.length_c   1.000
_cell.angle_alpha   90.00
_cell.angle_beta   90.00
_cell.angle_gamma   90.00
#
_symmetry.space_group_name_H-M   'P 1'
#
loop_
_entity.id
_entity.type
_entity.pdbx_description
1 polymer ?
#
loop_
_entity_poly.entity_id
_entity_poly.type
_entity_poly.pdbx_seq_one_letter_code
_entity_poly.pdbx_strand_id
1 'polypeptide(L)'
;MIPAFARLRHQVVLKRMEQLSKDCNSLPINIKTIINTNVGIITSGILYEYIKEMLPEVSVLKLGMVYPLPINLIQEFCKEMKTVFITEEVDPFIETEIRAKGITNIVGKDKFPLFGELSPDIIYNTVKNLPEQKSIEIDIKIPNRPPKLCPGCPHHQIFSVLNRLKLTVTGDIGCYTLGVLPPYSAMDTCIDMGASITVSQGIEIAEGKNFKNNTVAVIGDSTFAHSGITGLINAVYNKRHSLIIVLDNNTTAMTGMQPNPLSGETINGESTYAIDYQKLAESVGVKTQQIRIVNAYKEDIIESTVKKLLATKELGFMVIKGPCVILKRKQAKQNKETV
;
A
#
# COMPACT_ATOMS: atom_id res chain seq x y z
N MET A 1 25.30 -0.97 10.33
CA MET A 1 26.58 -1.50 9.79
C MET A 1 27.39 -0.33 9.26
N ILE A 2 28.58 -0.05 9.81
CA ILE A 2 29.42 1.07 9.34
C ILE A 2 30.05 0.75 7.97
N PRO A 3 30.45 1.75 7.16
CA PRO A 3 30.92 1.54 5.79
C PRO A 3 32.04 0.51 5.63
N ALA A 4 33.01 0.46 6.56
CA ALA A 4 34.12 -0.49 6.51
C ALA A 4 33.65 -1.97 6.50
N PHE A 5 32.68 -2.30 7.37
CA PHE A 5 32.08 -3.63 7.38
C PHE A 5 31.05 -3.83 6.27
N ALA A 6 30.35 -2.77 5.84
CA ALA A 6 29.40 -2.84 4.72
C ALA A 6 30.09 -3.28 3.43
N ARG A 7 31.30 -2.77 3.14
CA ARG A 7 32.10 -3.19 1.97
C ARG A 7 32.43 -4.68 2.00
N LEU A 8 32.86 -5.20 3.15
CA LEU A 8 33.16 -6.63 3.32
C LEU A 8 31.89 -7.49 3.22
N ARG A 9 30.79 -7.05 3.86
CA ARG A 9 29.50 -7.75 3.79
C ARG A 9 28.88 -7.72 2.40
N HIS A 10 29.15 -6.69 1.60
CA HIS A 10 28.71 -6.65 0.21
C HIS A 10 29.30 -7.81 -0.60
N GLN A 11 30.58 -8.18 -0.38
CA GLN A 11 31.16 -9.37 -1.01
C GLN A 11 30.43 -10.67 -0.63
N VAL A 12 29.98 -10.78 0.62
CA VAL A 12 29.17 -11.92 1.08
C VAL A 12 27.81 -11.94 0.40
N VAL A 13 27.17 -10.78 0.24
CA VAL A 13 25.91 -10.64 -0.51
C VAL A 13 26.12 -11.02 -1.98
N LEU A 14 27.18 -10.57 -2.63
CA LEU A 14 27.49 -10.93 -4.01
C LEU A 14 27.71 -12.43 -4.18
N LYS A 15 28.48 -13.08 -3.31
CA LYS A 15 28.66 -14.54 -3.32
C LYS A 15 27.33 -15.28 -3.11
N ARG A 16 26.47 -14.78 -2.21
CA ARG A 16 25.13 -15.34 -2.01
C ARG A 16 24.27 -15.18 -3.25
N MET A 17 24.29 -14.01 -3.88
CA MET A 17 23.55 -13.75 -5.12
C MET A 17 24.02 -14.65 -6.26
N GLU A 18 25.34 -14.86 -6.40
CA GLU A 18 25.90 -15.79 -7.37
C GLU A 18 25.43 -17.22 -7.10
N GLN A 19 25.47 -17.67 -5.85
CA GLN A 19 24.98 -19.00 -5.48
C GLN A 19 23.49 -19.16 -5.77
N LEU A 20 22.66 -18.18 -5.37
CA LEU A 20 21.22 -18.17 -5.66
C LEU A 20 20.95 -18.19 -7.17
N SER A 21 21.75 -17.50 -7.98
CA SER A 21 21.60 -17.48 -9.44
C SER A 21 21.89 -18.83 -10.10
N LYS A 22 22.68 -19.70 -9.43
CA LYS A 22 22.92 -21.08 -9.87
C LYS A 22 21.78 -21.96 -9.38
N ASP A 23 21.51 -21.93 -8.08
CA ASP A 23 20.52 -22.77 -7.41
C ASP A 23 19.12 -22.58 -8.01
N CYS A 24 18.73 -21.34 -8.33
CA CYS A 24 17.39 -21.04 -8.82
C CYS A 24 17.03 -21.77 -10.11
N ASN A 25 17.99 -22.26 -10.91
CA ASN A 25 17.70 -23.02 -12.13
C ASN A 25 17.16 -24.43 -11.88
N SER A 26 17.44 -25.02 -10.70
CA SER A 26 17.06 -26.40 -10.38
C SER A 26 16.03 -26.50 -9.25
N LEU A 27 15.57 -25.37 -8.70
CA LEU A 27 14.60 -25.40 -7.62
C LEU A 27 13.25 -26.00 -8.08
N PRO A 28 12.65 -26.91 -7.31
CA PRO A 28 11.40 -27.59 -7.67
C PRO A 28 10.17 -26.67 -7.65
N ILE A 29 10.31 -25.45 -7.12
CA ILE A 29 9.26 -24.42 -7.17
C ILE A 29 9.09 -23.80 -8.57
N ASN A 30 10.09 -23.97 -9.46
CA ASN A 30 9.90 -23.70 -10.88
C ASN A 30 9.19 -24.89 -11.51
N ILE A 31 8.09 -24.62 -12.20
CA ILE A 31 7.27 -25.66 -12.81
C ILE A 31 7.37 -25.52 -14.31
N LYS A 32 8.03 -26.48 -14.96
CA LYS A 32 8.12 -26.59 -16.41
C LYS A 32 7.16 -27.67 -16.89
N THR A 33 6.22 -27.31 -17.74
CA THR A 33 5.25 -28.21 -18.36
C THR A 33 5.35 -28.08 -19.87
N ILE A 34 5.79 -29.16 -20.53
CA ILE A 34 5.92 -29.20 -22.00
C ILE A 34 4.77 -30.00 -22.58
N ILE A 35 3.97 -29.36 -23.43
CA ILE A 35 2.82 -29.94 -24.15
C ILE A 35 3.12 -30.00 -25.64
N ASN A 36 3.67 -28.91 -26.19
CA ASN A 36 4.17 -28.81 -27.56
C ASN A 36 5.34 -27.82 -27.64
N THR A 37 5.97 -27.70 -28.80
CA THR A 37 7.14 -26.81 -29.02
C THR A 37 6.82 -25.58 -29.89
N ASN A 38 5.56 -25.38 -30.26
CA ASN A 38 5.15 -24.25 -31.10
C ASN A 38 5.06 -22.95 -30.28
N VAL A 39 4.40 -23.01 -29.11
CA VAL A 39 4.21 -21.85 -28.24
C VAL A 39 4.56 -22.22 -26.81
N GLY A 40 5.40 -21.40 -26.18
CA GLY A 40 5.70 -21.43 -24.77
C GLY A 40 5.24 -20.15 -24.06
N ILE A 41 4.97 -20.23 -22.76
CA ILE A 41 4.71 -19.06 -21.91
C ILE A 41 5.62 -19.10 -20.68
N ILE A 42 6.29 -17.99 -20.39
CA ILE A 42 7.02 -17.78 -19.13
C ILE A 42 6.19 -16.85 -18.24
N THR A 43 5.96 -17.25 -17.00
CA THR A 43 5.03 -16.57 -16.09
C THR A 43 5.42 -16.73 -14.62
N SER A 44 4.78 -15.98 -13.72
CA SER A 44 4.93 -16.12 -12.27
C SER A 44 3.63 -15.79 -11.54
N GLY A 45 3.51 -16.21 -10.28
CA GLY A 45 2.37 -15.87 -9.43
C GLY A 45 1.02 -16.39 -9.94
N ILE A 46 -0.02 -15.57 -9.85
CA ILE A 46 -1.41 -15.93 -10.16
C ILE A 46 -1.65 -16.16 -11.66
N LEU A 47 -0.89 -15.48 -12.53
CA LEU A 47 -1.02 -15.59 -13.99
C LEU A 47 -0.84 -17.03 -14.49
N TYR A 48 -0.05 -17.83 -13.78
CA TYR A 48 0.10 -19.26 -14.07
C TYR A 48 -1.24 -20.02 -14.05
N GLU A 49 -2.11 -19.72 -13.09
CA GLU A 49 -3.40 -20.39 -13.01
C GLU A 49 -4.33 -19.93 -14.15
N TYR A 50 -4.30 -18.63 -14.51
CA TYR A 50 -5.04 -18.12 -15.67
C TYR A 50 -4.64 -18.81 -16.97
N ILE A 51 -3.32 -18.99 -17.17
CA ILE A 51 -2.80 -19.67 -18.36
C ILE A 51 -3.22 -21.13 -18.38
N LYS A 52 -3.12 -21.85 -17.25
CA LYS A 52 -3.53 -23.26 -17.17
C LYS A 52 -5.01 -23.46 -17.48
N GLU A 53 -5.86 -22.53 -17.07
CA GLU A 53 -7.29 -22.59 -17.30
C GLU A 53 -7.66 -22.28 -18.75
N MET A 54 -7.08 -21.20 -19.30
CA MET A 54 -7.47 -20.68 -20.62
C MET A 54 -6.70 -21.29 -21.79
N LEU A 55 -5.48 -21.76 -21.57
CA LEU A 55 -4.54 -22.24 -22.59
C LEU A 55 -3.94 -23.61 -22.19
N PRO A 56 -4.76 -24.63 -21.88
CA PRO A 56 -4.28 -25.94 -21.42
C PRO A 56 -3.42 -26.69 -22.44
N GLU A 57 -3.39 -26.24 -23.70
CA GLU A 57 -2.60 -26.82 -24.78
C GLU A 57 -1.20 -26.21 -24.93
N VAL A 58 -0.87 -25.13 -24.22
CA VAL A 58 0.38 -24.39 -24.36
C VAL A 58 1.42 -24.86 -23.35
N SER A 59 2.69 -24.90 -23.75
CA SER A 59 3.79 -25.20 -22.82
C SER A 59 4.05 -24.02 -21.88
N VAL A 60 4.29 -24.27 -20.60
CA VAL A 60 4.44 -23.22 -19.60
C VAL A 60 5.67 -23.45 -18.74
N LEU A 61 6.43 -22.37 -18.49
CA LEU A 61 7.43 -22.28 -17.46
C LEU A 61 6.96 -21.28 -16.39
N LYS A 62 6.52 -21.80 -15.25
CA LYS A 62 6.25 -21.00 -14.05
C LYS A 62 7.55 -20.78 -13.29
N LEU A 63 7.93 -19.53 -13.11
CA LEU A 63 9.03 -19.13 -12.25
C LEU A 63 8.55 -19.11 -10.79
N GLY A 64 9.16 -19.94 -9.95
CA GLY A 64 8.93 -19.94 -8.50
C GLY A 64 9.78 -18.90 -7.77
N MET A 65 10.90 -18.49 -8.38
CA MET A 65 11.75 -17.40 -7.91
C MET A 65 12.01 -16.45 -9.08
N VAL A 66 11.71 -15.17 -8.90
CA VAL A 66 11.89 -14.14 -9.94
C VAL A 66 13.13 -13.28 -9.75
N TYR A 67 13.82 -13.38 -8.60
CA TYR A 67 15.09 -12.68 -8.39
C TYR A 67 16.03 -13.46 -7.47
N PRO A 68 17.22 -13.89 -7.94
CA PRO A 68 17.69 -13.79 -9.33
C PRO A 68 16.87 -14.71 -10.26
N LEU A 69 16.76 -14.33 -11.53
CA LEU A 69 16.07 -15.13 -12.53
C LEU A 69 16.87 -16.41 -12.87
N PRO A 70 16.18 -17.55 -13.08
CA PRO A 70 16.82 -18.80 -13.50
C PRO A 70 17.15 -18.79 -14.99
N ILE A 71 18.17 -18.03 -15.36
CA ILE A 71 18.51 -17.74 -16.76
C ILE A 71 18.81 -19.00 -17.58
N ASN A 72 19.48 -20.01 -17.02
CA ASN A 72 19.77 -21.24 -17.77
C ASN A 72 18.49 -22.02 -18.07
N LEU A 73 17.61 -22.17 -17.07
CA LEU A 73 16.31 -22.82 -17.24
C LEU A 73 15.44 -22.07 -18.27
N ILE A 74 15.43 -20.74 -18.21
CA ILE A 74 14.72 -19.89 -19.17
C ILE A 74 15.30 -20.07 -20.57
N GLN A 75 16.62 -20.04 -20.73
CA GLN A 75 17.28 -20.25 -22.02
C GLN A 75 16.97 -21.62 -22.62
N GLU A 76 16.99 -22.68 -21.81
CA GLU A 76 16.61 -24.02 -22.24
C GLU A 76 15.16 -24.07 -22.72
N PHE A 77 14.24 -23.50 -21.94
CA PHE A 77 12.83 -23.42 -22.33
C PHE A 77 12.64 -22.61 -23.63
N CYS A 78 13.29 -21.45 -23.76
CA CYS A 78 13.22 -20.64 -24.97
C CYS A 78 13.81 -21.33 -26.20
N LYS A 79 14.85 -22.17 -26.05
CA LYS A 79 15.41 -22.96 -27.16
C LYS A 79 14.48 -24.06 -27.64
N GLU A 80 13.66 -24.63 -26.75
CA GLU A 80 12.70 -25.67 -27.09
C GLU A 80 11.45 -25.13 -27.82
N MET A 81 11.21 -23.82 -27.76
CA MET A 81 9.98 -23.19 -28.25
C MET A 81 10.22 -22.35 -29.50
N LYS A 82 9.30 -22.41 -30.47
CA LYS A 82 9.34 -21.53 -31.64
C LYS A 82 9.07 -20.07 -31.26
N THR A 83 8.04 -19.83 -30.43
CA THR A 83 7.70 -18.50 -29.90
C THR A 83 7.41 -18.61 -28.40
N VAL A 84 7.90 -17.67 -27.61
CA VAL A 84 7.65 -17.61 -26.17
C VAL A 84 6.95 -16.32 -25.79
N PHE A 85 5.82 -16.39 -25.09
CA PHE A 85 5.19 -15.21 -24.50
C PHE A 85 5.69 -14.99 -23.06
N ILE A 86 5.97 -13.74 -22.70
CA ILE A 86 6.28 -13.34 -21.32
C ILE A 86 5.02 -12.69 -20.75
N THR A 87 4.41 -13.34 -19.77
CA THR A 87 3.26 -12.79 -19.04
C THR A 87 3.73 -12.34 -17.67
N GLU A 88 3.78 -11.03 -17.46
CA GLU A 88 4.18 -10.40 -16.21
C GLU A 88 3.36 -9.13 -15.95
N GLU A 89 3.10 -8.83 -14.68
CA GLU A 89 2.23 -7.72 -14.28
C GLU A 89 2.93 -6.36 -14.39
N VAL A 90 2.21 -5.37 -14.93
CA VAL A 90 2.60 -3.96 -15.12
C VAL A 90 3.89 -3.76 -15.93
N ASP A 91 5.06 -3.90 -15.32
CA ASP A 91 6.35 -3.54 -15.93
C ASP A 91 7.07 -4.75 -16.56
N PRO A 92 7.88 -4.55 -17.64
CA PRO A 92 8.61 -5.62 -18.33
C PRO A 92 9.89 -6.06 -17.59
N PHE A 93 9.80 -6.48 -16.33
CA PHE A 93 10.98 -6.88 -15.56
C PHE A 93 11.64 -8.17 -16.10
N ILE A 94 10.87 -9.25 -16.21
CA ILE A 94 11.31 -10.56 -16.70
C ILE A 94 11.67 -10.46 -18.18
N GLU A 95 10.83 -9.80 -18.99
CA GLU A 95 11.08 -9.60 -20.42
C GLU A 95 12.40 -8.87 -20.66
N THR A 96 12.63 -7.76 -19.96
CA THR A 96 13.85 -6.95 -20.13
C THR A 96 15.10 -7.78 -19.82
N GLU A 97 15.09 -8.53 -18.72
CA GLU A 97 16.22 -9.39 -18.33
C GLU A 97 16.47 -10.52 -19.34
N ILE A 98 15.41 -11.14 -19.86
CA ILE A 98 15.50 -12.20 -20.88
C ILE A 98 16.08 -11.63 -22.19
N ARG A 99 15.59 -10.47 -22.64
CA ARG A 99 16.13 -9.78 -23.83
C ARG A 99 17.59 -9.39 -23.64
N ALA A 100 17.98 -8.93 -22.45
CA ALA A 100 19.36 -8.57 -22.12
C ALA A 100 20.33 -9.77 -22.21
N LYS A 101 19.82 -11.01 -22.15
CA LYS A 101 20.60 -12.24 -22.40
C LYS A 101 20.65 -12.67 -23.87
N GLY A 102 20.15 -11.84 -24.78
CA GLY A 102 20.17 -12.09 -26.22
C GLY A 102 19.10 -13.06 -26.71
N ILE A 103 18.09 -13.35 -25.89
CA ILE A 103 16.95 -14.19 -26.29
C ILE A 103 15.96 -13.33 -27.07
N THR A 104 15.68 -13.72 -28.32
CA THR A 104 14.93 -12.89 -29.28
C THR A 104 13.57 -13.48 -29.68
N ASN A 105 13.33 -14.77 -29.46
CA ASN A 105 12.06 -15.43 -29.80
C ASN A 105 10.96 -15.20 -28.75
N ILE A 106 11.00 -14.06 -28.07
CA ILE A 106 10.05 -13.68 -27.02
C ILE A 106 9.16 -12.52 -27.42
N VAL A 107 7.90 -12.61 -27.01
CA VAL A 107 6.83 -11.63 -27.17
C VAL A 107 6.33 -11.25 -25.78
N GLY A 108 6.17 -9.96 -25.50
CA GLY A 108 5.84 -9.49 -24.16
C GLY A 108 4.98 -8.24 -24.23
N LYS A 109 5.45 -7.14 -23.66
CA LYS A 109 4.73 -5.87 -23.55
C LYS A 109 4.50 -5.15 -24.89
N ASP A 110 5.06 -5.64 -25.99
CA ASP A 110 4.67 -5.23 -27.34
C ASP A 110 3.26 -5.73 -27.73
N LYS A 111 2.76 -6.75 -27.02
CA LYS A 111 1.42 -7.33 -27.21
C LYS A 111 0.56 -7.29 -25.94
N PHE A 112 1.18 -7.31 -24.77
CA PHE A 112 0.49 -7.17 -23.49
C PHE A 112 0.49 -5.72 -23.01
N PRO A 113 -0.56 -5.26 -22.31
CA PRO A 113 -0.61 -3.91 -21.78
C PRO A 113 0.47 -3.67 -20.70
N LEU A 114 0.94 -2.42 -20.65
CA LEU A 114 1.84 -1.87 -19.62
C LEU A 114 1.09 -1.27 -18.42
N PHE A 115 -0.24 -1.39 -18.41
CA PHE A 115 -1.10 -0.81 -17.39
C PHE A 115 -2.27 -1.74 -17.10
N GLY A 116 -2.90 -1.55 -15.95
CA GLY A 116 -4.00 -2.40 -15.51
C GLY A 116 -3.53 -3.80 -15.12
N GLU A 117 -4.50 -4.69 -14.93
CA GLU A 117 -4.30 -6.09 -14.57
C GLU A 117 -4.28 -6.96 -15.83
N LEU A 118 -3.42 -7.98 -15.88
CA LEU A 118 -3.45 -8.98 -16.94
C LEU A 118 -4.56 -10.00 -16.67
N SER A 119 -5.74 -9.75 -17.22
CA SER A 119 -6.87 -10.66 -17.13
C SER A 119 -6.69 -11.94 -17.98
N PRO A 120 -7.41 -13.04 -17.65
CA PRO A 120 -7.43 -14.25 -18.46
C PRO A 120 -7.78 -13.99 -19.94
N ASP A 121 -8.72 -13.07 -20.21
CA ASP A 121 -9.14 -12.72 -21.57
C ASP A 121 -8.02 -12.02 -22.36
N ILE A 122 -7.29 -11.09 -21.72
CA ILE A 122 -6.15 -10.41 -22.35
C ILE A 122 -5.09 -11.44 -22.74
N ILE A 123 -4.78 -12.38 -21.83
CA ILE A 123 -3.80 -13.45 -22.09
C ILE A 123 -4.26 -14.32 -23.25
N TYR A 124 -5.49 -14.83 -23.18
CA TYR A 124 -6.05 -15.73 -24.19
C TYR A 124 -6.07 -15.08 -25.58
N ASN A 125 -6.66 -13.89 -25.71
CA ASN A 125 -6.79 -13.20 -26.98
C ASN A 125 -5.43 -12.87 -27.59
N THR A 126 -4.47 -12.44 -26.77
CA THR A 126 -3.12 -12.11 -27.22
C THR A 126 -2.38 -13.33 -27.75
N VAL A 127 -2.38 -14.44 -27.00
CA VAL A 127 -1.68 -15.67 -27.40
C VAL A 127 -2.32 -16.32 -28.62
N LYS A 128 -3.66 -16.27 -28.73
CA LYS A 128 -4.41 -16.78 -29.89
C LYS A 128 -4.41 -15.84 -31.09
N ASN A 129 -3.81 -14.65 -30.96
CA ASN A 129 -3.84 -13.60 -31.97
C ASN A 129 -5.29 -13.29 -32.45
N LEU A 130 -6.22 -13.30 -31.50
CA LEU A 130 -7.61 -12.93 -31.74
C LEU A 130 -7.74 -11.41 -31.67
N PRO A 131 -8.65 -10.81 -32.47
CA PRO A 131 -8.96 -9.40 -32.29
C PRO A 131 -9.44 -9.18 -30.86
N GLU A 132 -9.09 -8.03 -30.29
CA GLU A 132 -9.62 -7.59 -29.00
C GLU A 132 -11.15 -7.70 -29.05
N GLN A 133 -11.72 -8.51 -28.16
CA GLN A 133 -13.16 -8.64 -28.09
C GLN A 133 -13.70 -7.25 -27.75
N LYS A 134 -14.41 -6.64 -28.69
CA LYS A 134 -15.13 -5.41 -28.40
C LYS A 134 -16.06 -5.71 -27.24
N SER A 135 -15.85 -5.01 -26.13
CA SER A 135 -16.80 -5.02 -25.03
C SER A 135 -18.17 -4.75 -25.62
N ILE A 136 -19.14 -5.60 -25.30
CA ILE A 136 -20.53 -5.32 -25.64
C ILE A 136 -20.89 -4.06 -24.85
N GLU A 137 -20.97 -2.92 -25.54
CA GLU A 137 -21.47 -1.70 -24.93
C GLU A 137 -22.96 -1.89 -24.70
N ILE A 138 -23.28 -2.23 -23.46
CA ILE A 138 -24.66 -2.26 -23.00
C ILE A 138 -25.00 -0.81 -22.66
N ASP A 139 -26.03 -0.25 -23.33
CA ASP A 139 -26.56 1.10 -23.03
C ASP A 139 -27.36 1.10 -21.72
N ILE A 140 -26.68 0.74 -20.64
CA ILE A 140 -27.17 0.81 -19.27
C ILE A 140 -26.21 1.71 -18.52
N LYS A 141 -26.71 2.84 -18.05
CA LYS A 141 -25.98 3.73 -17.16
C LYS A 141 -25.86 3.10 -15.78
N ILE A 142 -24.81 2.32 -15.56
CA ILE A 142 -24.51 1.73 -14.26
C ILE A 142 -24.10 2.86 -13.30
N PRO A 143 -24.74 2.99 -12.13
CA PRO A 143 -24.33 3.99 -11.16
C PRO A 143 -22.94 3.64 -10.62
N ASN A 144 -22.02 4.61 -10.65
CA ASN A 144 -20.69 4.44 -10.09
C ASN A 144 -20.78 4.06 -8.60
N ARG A 145 -20.00 3.05 -8.20
CA ARG A 145 -19.90 2.58 -6.81
C ARG A 145 -18.49 2.89 -6.28
N PRO A 146 -18.14 4.17 -6.08
CA PRO A 146 -16.82 4.49 -5.58
C PRO A 146 -16.65 3.93 -4.16
N PRO A 147 -15.42 3.56 -3.77
CA PRO A 147 -15.11 3.21 -2.39
C PRO A 147 -15.56 4.32 -1.44
N LYS A 148 -16.17 3.96 -0.32
CA LYS A 148 -16.69 4.94 0.66
C LYS A 148 -16.45 4.46 2.08
N LEU A 149 -16.35 5.42 3.00
CA LEU A 149 -16.36 5.13 4.44
C LEU A 149 -17.63 4.33 4.80
N CYS A 150 -17.47 3.31 5.64
CA CYS A 150 -18.58 2.44 6.05
C CYS A 150 -19.68 3.25 6.77
N PRO A 151 -20.97 2.89 6.64
CA PRO A 151 -22.02 3.51 7.43
C PRO A 151 -21.72 3.45 8.94
N GLY A 152 -21.65 4.62 9.58
CA GLY A 152 -21.30 4.76 11.00
C GLY A 152 -19.80 4.82 11.28
N CYS A 153 -18.95 4.95 10.25
CA CYS A 153 -17.51 5.09 10.41
C CYS A 153 -17.19 6.30 11.31
N PRO A 154 -16.29 6.16 12.29
CA PRO A 154 -15.89 7.26 13.18
C PRO A 154 -15.17 8.40 12.44
N HIS A 155 -14.61 8.15 11.26
CA HIS A 155 -13.87 9.16 10.49
C HIS A 155 -14.78 10.15 9.75
N HIS A 156 -16.09 9.93 9.68
CA HIS A 156 -17.01 10.85 8.99
C HIS A 156 -16.92 12.29 9.54
N GLN A 157 -16.88 12.46 10.86
CA GLN A 157 -16.97 13.77 11.49
C GLN A 157 -15.73 14.63 11.27
N ILE A 158 -14.54 14.04 11.36
CA ILE A 158 -13.32 14.80 11.12
C ILE A 158 -13.27 15.33 9.68
N PHE A 159 -13.60 14.52 8.67
CA PHE A 159 -13.53 14.99 7.29
C PHE A 159 -14.59 16.04 6.95
N SER A 160 -15.79 15.95 7.54
CA SER A 160 -16.78 17.03 7.47
C SER A 160 -16.25 18.34 8.04
N VAL A 161 -15.58 18.28 9.20
CA VAL A 161 -14.96 19.44 9.85
C VAL A 161 -13.82 20.02 9.00
N LEU A 162 -12.91 19.19 8.50
CA LEU A 162 -11.76 19.65 7.71
C LEU A 162 -12.21 20.38 6.43
N ASN A 163 -13.21 19.84 5.70
CA ASN A 163 -13.77 20.53 4.54
C ASN A 163 -14.49 21.84 4.93
N ARG A 164 -15.28 21.83 6.01
CA ARG A 164 -15.98 23.04 6.50
C ARG A 164 -15.00 24.17 6.81
N LEU A 165 -13.86 23.84 7.41
CA LEU A 165 -12.81 24.78 7.76
C LEU A 165 -11.87 25.13 6.60
N LYS A 166 -12.03 24.50 5.43
CA LYS A 166 -11.21 24.73 4.22
C LYS A 166 -9.71 24.61 4.51
N LEU A 167 -9.36 23.59 5.29
CA LEU A 167 -7.97 23.28 5.64
C LEU A 167 -7.29 22.52 4.49
N THR A 168 -5.98 22.70 4.37
CA THR A 168 -5.15 21.88 3.50
C THR A 168 -4.82 20.58 4.24
N VAL A 169 -5.19 19.44 3.68
CA VAL A 169 -5.07 18.14 4.35
C VAL A 169 -4.07 17.26 3.61
N THR A 170 -2.94 17.03 4.26
CA THR A 170 -1.98 16.02 3.83
C THR A 170 -2.37 14.67 4.45
N GLY A 171 -2.78 13.72 3.62
CA GLY A 171 -3.22 12.40 4.04
C GLY A 171 -2.19 11.30 3.76
N ASP A 172 -2.47 10.13 4.32
CA ASP A 172 -1.75 8.87 4.10
C ASP A 172 -2.70 7.79 3.53
N ILE A 173 -2.14 6.63 3.17
CA ILE A 173 -2.89 5.45 2.71
C ILE A 173 -3.62 4.75 3.87
N GLY A 174 -4.93 4.62 3.77
CA GLY A 174 -5.79 3.86 4.69
C GLY A 174 -7.29 4.12 4.46
N CYS A 175 -8.16 3.65 5.37
CA CYS A 175 -9.61 3.94 5.28
C CYS A 175 -9.92 5.43 5.20
N TYR A 176 -9.12 6.24 5.86
CA TYR A 176 -9.25 7.69 5.90
C TYR A 176 -8.89 8.37 4.56
N THR A 177 -8.16 7.71 3.64
CA THR A 177 -7.96 8.21 2.26
C THR A 177 -9.29 8.42 1.53
N LEU A 178 -10.33 7.66 1.89
CA LEU A 178 -11.68 7.81 1.32
C LEU A 178 -12.34 9.16 1.65
N GLY A 179 -11.74 9.97 2.53
CA GLY A 179 -12.12 11.37 2.76
C GLY A 179 -11.87 12.29 1.55
N VAL A 180 -11.14 11.83 0.52
CA VAL A 180 -10.96 12.56 -0.76
C VAL A 180 -12.25 12.62 -1.60
N LEU A 181 -13.18 11.69 -1.40
CA LEU A 181 -14.39 11.58 -2.20
C LEU A 181 -15.57 12.35 -1.57
N PRO A 182 -16.58 12.74 -2.37
CA PRO A 182 -17.84 13.25 -1.84
C PRO A 182 -18.47 12.29 -0.82
N PRO A 183 -19.13 12.81 0.25
CA PRO A 183 -19.45 14.22 0.48
C PRO A 183 -18.33 15.04 1.14
N TYR A 184 -17.17 14.44 1.41
CA TYR A 184 -16.12 15.06 2.20
C TYR A 184 -15.22 15.94 1.37
N SER A 185 -14.68 15.43 0.25
CA SER A 185 -13.76 16.17 -0.63
C SER A 185 -12.70 16.95 0.17
N ALA A 186 -12.11 16.30 1.17
CA ALA A 186 -11.38 16.95 2.25
C ALA A 186 -9.88 16.61 2.28
N MET A 187 -9.37 15.81 1.34
CA MET A 187 -7.96 15.39 1.32
C MET A 187 -7.29 15.92 0.06
N ASP A 188 -6.17 16.62 0.19
CA ASP A 188 -5.47 17.27 -0.93
C ASP A 188 -4.30 16.44 -1.46
N THR A 189 -3.62 15.69 -0.58
CA THR A 189 -2.49 14.82 -0.98
C THR A 189 -2.57 13.47 -0.29
N CYS A 190 -2.10 12.42 -0.97
CA CYS A 190 -1.91 11.08 -0.41
C CYS A 190 -0.78 10.40 -1.20
N ILE A 191 0.30 9.99 -0.54
CA ILE A 191 1.50 9.46 -1.20
C ILE A 191 1.75 8.01 -0.78
N ASP A 192 2.09 7.79 0.49
CA ASP A 192 2.38 6.48 1.04
C ASP A 192 1.86 6.36 2.49
N MET A 193 2.34 5.37 3.23
CA MET A 193 2.12 5.28 4.67
C MET A 193 3.19 6.07 5.40
N GLY A 194 2.81 7.19 6.02
CA GLY A 194 3.64 8.03 6.90
C GLY A 194 4.06 9.37 6.27
N ALA A 195 3.88 9.54 4.96
CA ALA A 195 4.15 10.78 4.25
C ALA A 195 3.32 11.98 4.74
N SER A 196 2.09 11.79 5.24
CA SER A 196 1.20 12.90 5.64
C SER A 196 1.91 13.96 6.51
N ILE A 197 2.67 13.51 7.51
CA ILE A 197 3.37 14.37 8.47
C ILE A 197 4.57 15.07 7.81
N THR A 198 5.35 14.39 6.98
CA THR A 198 6.55 14.96 6.35
C THR A 198 6.21 15.87 5.18
N VAL A 199 5.14 15.56 4.43
CA VAL A 199 4.59 16.43 3.37
C VAL A 199 4.06 17.73 3.98
N SER A 200 3.36 17.66 5.11
CA SER A 200 2.90 18.86 5.84
C SER A 200 4.07 19.78 6.22
N GLN A 201 5.16 19.19 6.71
CA GLN A 201 6.39 19.94 7.02
C GLN A 201 7.04 20.51 5.76
N GLY A 202 7.04 19.77 4.65
CA GLY A 202 7.54 20.23 3.35
C GLY A 202 6.78 21.46 2.85
N ILE A 203 5.44 21.45 2.95
CA ILE A 203 4.59 22.59 2.62
C ILE A 203 4.93 23.79 3.52
N GLU A 204 5.05 23.58 4.83
CA GLU A 204 5.44 24.64 5.78
C GLU A 204 6.80 25.27 5.41
N ILE A 205 7.79 24.44 5.06
CA ILE A 205 9.12 24.90 4.63
C ILE A 205 9.02 25.70 3.33
N ALA A 206 8.28 25.19 2.34
CA ALA A 206 8.15 25.82 1.04
C ALA A 206 7.42 27.17 1.10
N GLU A 207 6.38 27.27 1.94
CA GLU A 207 5.63 28.52 2.11
C GLU A 207 6.34 29.52 3.02
N GLY A 208 7.19 29.05 3.94
CA GLY A 208 7.98 29.90 4.83
C GLY A 208 7.12 30.92 5.58
N LYS A 209 7.37 32.22 5.37
CA LYS A 209 6.61 33.31 6.02
C LYS A 209 5.15 33.40 5.57
N ASN A 210 4.81 32.83 4.42
CA ASN A 210 3.45 32.85 3.88
C ASN A 210 2.59 31.69 4.41
N PHE A 211 3.17 30.78 5.20
CA PHE A 211 2.46 29.64 5.76
C PHE A 211 1.30 30.10 6.64
N LYS A 212 0.06 29.81 6.20
CA LYS A 212 -1.17 30.31 6.84
C LYS A 212 -1.59 29.51 8.07
N ASN A 213 -0.79 28.53 8.48
CA ASN A 213 -1.11 27.58 9.55
C ASN A 213 -2.50 26.93 9.39
N ASN A 214 -2.86 26.62 8.15
CA ASN A 214 -4.11 25.96 7.77
C ASN A 214 -3.87 24.55 7.22
N THR A 215 -2.65 24.01 7.37
CA THR A 215 -2.29 22.66 6.94
C THR A 215 -2.36 21.69 8.11
N VAL A 216 -3.02 20.55 7.88
CA VAL A 216 -3.11 19.44 8.84
C VAL A 216 -2.62 18.15 8.19
N ALA A 217 -1.92 17.33 8.98
CA ALA A 217 -1.54 15.98 8.59
C ALA A 217 -2.53 14.98 9.20
N VAL A 218 -3.19 14.18 8.35
CA VAL A 218 -4.16 13.16 8.79
C VAL A 218 -3.57 11.78 8.54
N ILE A 219 -3.42 11.01 9.63
CA ILE A 219 -2.78 9.70 9.64
C ILE A 219 -3.60 8.71 10.47
N GLY A 220 -3.67 7.44 10.09
CA GLY A 220 -4.30 6.39 10.91
C GLY A 220 -3.41 5.91 12.04
N ASP A 221 -3.95 5.23 13.05
CA ASP A 221 -3.18 4.64 14.15
C ASP A 221 -2.10 3.67 13.65
N SER A 222 -2.47 2.68 12.83
CA SER A 222 -1.50 1.70 12.32
C SER A 222 -0.40 2.36 11.47
N THR A 223 -0.76 3.33 10.62
CA THR A 223 0.19 4.11 9.82
C THR A 223 1.11 4.96 10.70
N PHE A 224 0.56 5.57 11.76
CA PHE A 224 1.32 6.35 12.72
C PHE A 224 2.38 5.48 13.40
N ALA A 225 1.99 4.28 13.87
CA ALA A 225 2.92 3.32 14.45
C ALA A 225 3.97 2.78 13.45
N HIS A 226 3.58 2.56 12.20
CA HIS A 226 4.46 2.03 11.15
C HIS A 226 5.58 2.99 10.77
N SER A 227 5.24 4.26 10.52
CA SER A 227 6.19 5.25 9.95
C SER A 227 5.89 6.71 10.31
N GLY A 228 4.79 7.00 11.00
CA GLY A 228 4.44 8.38 11.38
C GLY A 228 5.15 8.91 12.63
N ILE A 229 5.52 8.05 13.58
CA ILE A 229 6.19 8.47 14.84
C ILE A 229 7.50 9.22 14.56
N THR A 230 8.29 8.75 13.59
CA THR A 230 9.54 9.43 13.19
C THR A 230 9.26 10.79 12.57
N GLY A 231 8.16 10.93 11.82
CA GLY A 231 7.67 12.21 11.32
C GLY A 231 7.33 13.20 12.44
N LEU A 232 6.69 12.73 13.53
CA LEU A 232 6.40 13.54 14.72
C LEU A 232 7.69 14.02 15.40
N ILE A 233 8.65 13.12 15.62
CA ILE A 233 9.96 13.47 16.20
C ILE A 233 10.65 14.55 15.35
N ASN A 234 10.63 14.39 14.02
CA ASN A 234 11.21 15.37 13.10
C ASN A 234 10.49 16.72 13.19
N ALA A 235 9.16 16.71 13.33
CA ALA A 235 8.36 17.93 13.47
C ALA A 235 8.73 18.70 14.75
N VAL A 236 8.89 18.00 15.88
CA VAL A 236 9.32 18.61 17.15
C VAL A 236 10.75 19.16 17.04
N TYR A 237 11.69 18.34 16.55
CA TYR A 237 13.10 18.72 16.43
C TYR A 237 13.28 19.99 15.59
N ASN A 238 12.55 20.10 14.48
CA ASN A 238 12.61 21.24 13.57
C ASN A 238 11.63 22.38 13.92
N LYS A 239 10.98 22.33 15.09
CA LYS A 239 10.05 23.37 15.59
C LYS A 239 8.94 23.71 14.58
N ARG A 240 8.33 22.69 14.01
CA ARG A 240 7.22 22.82 13.05
C ARG A 240 5.93 23.24 13.75
N HIS A 241 4.98 23.79 13.00
CA HIS A 241 3.74 24.37 13.56
C HIS A 241 2.46 23.71 13.04
N SER A 242 2.56 22.84 12.04
CA SER A 242 1.42 22.05 11.51
C SER A 242 0.65 21.28 12.60
N LEU A 243 -0.62 20.97 12.36
CA LEU A 243 -1.39 20.09 13.23
C LEU A 243 -1.36 18.64 12.72
N ILE A 244 -0.88 17.71 13.54
CA ILE A 244 -0.93 16.27 13.28
C ILE A 244 -2.18 15.70 13.93
N ILE A 245 -3.00 15.00 13.15
CA ILE A 245 -4.27 14.37 13.56
C ILE A 245 -4.17 12.87 13.32
N VAL A 246 -4.06 12.10 14.40
CA VAL A 246 -4.12 10.63 14.37
C VAL A 246 -5.58 10.17 14.48
N LEU A 247 -6.03 9.37 13.52
CA LEU A 247 -7.35 8.76 13.51
C LEU A 247 -7.24 7.32 14.03
N ASP A 248 -7.53 7.14 15.31
CA ASP A 248 -7.38 5.88 16.00
C ASP A 248 -8.68 5.08 15.95
N ASN A 249 -8.68 4.03 15.13
CA ASN A 249 -9.78 3.09 15.02
C ASN A 249 -9.49 1.70 15.62
N ASN A 250 -8.38 1.59 16.35
CA ASN A 250 -7.92 0.41 17.08
C ASN A 250 -7.57 -0.80 16.20
N THR A 251 -7.32 -0.63 14.90
CA THR A 251 -6.98 -1.74 13.99
C THR A 251 -6.44 -1.28 12.64
N THR A 252 -5.74 -2.15 11.92
CA THR A 252 -5.37 -1.94 10.51
C THR A 252 -6.55 -2.33 9.61
N ALA A 253 -7.58 -1.48 9.58
CA ALA A 253 -8.90 -1.84 9.09
C ALA A 253 -8.96 -2.31 7.61
N MET A 254 -8.37 -1.54 6.69
CA MET A 254 -8.51 -1.78 5.23
C MET A 254 -7.85 -3.09 4.77
N THR A 255 -6.82 -3.55 5.46
CA THR A 255 -5.99 -4.69 5.05
C THR A 255 -6.41 -6.01 5.68
N GLY A 256 -7.51 -6.04 6.44
CA GLY A 256 -7.98 -7.26 7.11
C GLY A 256 -8.06 -7.17 8.63
N MET A 257 -8.07 -5.96 9.21
CA MET A 257 -8.24 -5.70 10.64
C MET A 257 -7.14 -6.32 11.52
N GLN A 258 -5.89 -6.27 11.05
CA GLN A 258 -4.76 -6.72 11.86
C GLN A 258 -4.57 -5.81 13.08
N PRO A 259 -4.21 -6.37 14.25
CA PRO A 259 -3.77 -5.56 15.38
C PRO A 259 -2.47 -4.83 15.04
N ASN A 260 -2.16 -3.77 15.79
CA ASN A 260 -0.99 -2.93 15.59
C ASN A 260 -0.44 -2.45 16.96
N PRO A 261 0.73 -1.80 17.02
CA PRO A 261 1.34 -1.36 18.28
C PRO A 261 0.48 -0.44 19.17
N LEU A 262 -0.60 0.14 18.63
CA LEU A 262 -1.54 0.99 19.37
C LEU A 262 -2.81 0.24 19.79
N SER A 263 -3.03 -0.99 19.32
CA SER A 263 -4.22 -1.77 19.65
C SER A 263 -4.11 -2.60 20.93
N GLY A 264 -2.89 -2.84 21.42
CA GLY A 264 -2.66 -3.61 22.65
C GLY A 264 -2.91 -5.11 22.51
N GLU A 265 -2.80 -5.64 21.30
CA GLU A 265 -2.99 -7.06 20.99
C GLU A 265 -1.91 -7.52 19.99
N THR A 266 -1.40 -8.75 20.11
CA THR A 266 -0.48 -9.34 19.13
C THR A 266 -1.26 -9.98 17.97
N ILE A 267 -0.57 -10.34 16.88
CA ILE A 267 -1.20 -11.02 15.74
C ILE A 267 -1.84 -12.38 16.11
N ASN A 268 -1.41 -12.97 17.24
CA ASN A 268 -1.95 -14.23 17.76
C ASN A 268 -3.13 -14.03 18.71
N GLY A 269 -3.58 -12.79 18.95
CA GLY A 269 -4.68 -12.48 19.86
C GLY A 269 -4.29 -12.33 21.33
N GLU A 270 -3.01 -12.26 21.65
CA GLU A 270 -2.54 -12.09 23.02
C GLU A 270 -2.54 -10.61 23.41
N SER A 271 -3.03 -10.31 24.61
CA SER A 271 -2.95 -8.96 25.17
C SER A 271 -1.48 -8.52 25.30
N THR A 272 -1.19 -7.30 24.86
CA THR A 272 0.15 -6.72 24.94
C THR A 272 0.09 -5.22 25.20
N TYR A 273 1.24 -4.57 25.29
CA TYR A 273 1.33 -3.15 25.57
C TYR A 273 0.84 -2.31 24.38
N ALA A 274 -0.15 -1.45 24.60
CA ALA A 274 -0.55 -0.40 23.67
C ALA A 274 0.25 0.88 23.95
N ILE A 275 0.85 1.47 22.92
CA ILE A 275 1.55 2.75 23.04
C ILE A 275 0.58 3.84 23.51
N ASP A 276 0.97 4.55 24.57
CA ASP A 276 0.24 5.71 25.09
C ASP A 276 0.58 6.96 24.27
N TYR A 277 -0.39 7.48 23.52
CA TYR A 277 -0.22 8.67 22.69
C TYR A 277 0.24 9.90 23.45
N GLN A 278 -0.31 10.13 24.66
CA GLN A 278 0.03 11.32 25.43
C GLN A 278 1.47 11.24 25.91
N LYS A 279 1.84 10.11 26.54
CA LYS A 279 3.20 9.90 27.02
C LYS A 279 4.21 9.92 25.88
N LEU A 280 3.89 9.30 24.74
CA LEU A 280 4.73 9.34 23.55
C LEU A 280 4.95 10.77 23.08
N ALA A 281 3.87 11.54 22.84
CA ALA A 281 3.96 12.92 22.35
C ALA A 281 4.72 13.83 23.32
N GLU A 282 4.48 13.71 24.63
CA GLU A 282 5.22 14.46 25.66
C GLU A 282 6.71 14.08 25.67
N SER A 283 7.03 12.78 25.59
CA SER A 283 8.41 12.29 25.62
C SER A 283 9.26 12.79 24.44
N VAL A 284 8.64 13.01 23.28
CA VAL A 284 9.33 13.53 22.10
C VAL A 284 9.35 15.06 22.05
N GLY A 285 8.69 15.73 23.01
CA GLY A 285 8.76 17.19 23.21
C GLY A 285 7.55 17.98 22.73
N VAL A 286 6.42 17.34 22.41
CA VAL A 286 5.15 18.08 22.18
C VAL A 286 4.68 18.64 23.51
N LYS A 287 4.34 19.93 23.56
CA LYS A 287 3.88 20.56 24.81
C LYS A 287 2.51 20.01 25.19
N THR A 288 2.31 19.65 26.47
CA THR A 288 1.05 19.05 26.98
C THR A 288 -0.20 19.84 26.58
N GLN A 289 -0.14 21.18 26.56
CA GLN A 289 -1.29 22.00 26.13
C GLN A 289 -1.63 21.90 24.64
N GLN A 290 -0.72 21.38 23.80
CA GLN A 290 -0.93 21.11 22.36
C GLN A 290 -1.33 19.66 22.07
N ILE A 291 -1.45 18.81 23.10
CA ILE A 291 -1.87 17.42 22.97
C ILE A 291 -3.36 17.30 23.29
N ARG A 292 -4.16 16.73 22.38
CA ARG A 292 -5.59 16.49 22.61
C ARG A 292 -6.01 15.11 22.16
N ILE A 293 -6.66 14.37 23.05
CA ILE A 293 -7.31 13.11 22.72
C ILE A 293 -8.82 13.32 22.82
N VAL A 294 -9.54 13.13 21.72
CA VAL A 294 -10.99 13.40 21.65
C VAL A 294 -11.76 12.21 21.08
N ASN A 295 -13.06 12.19 21.32
CA ASN A 295 -13.95 11.17 20.80
C ASN A 295 -14.39 11.49 19.36
N ALA A 296 -14.27 10.52 18.46
CA ALA A 296 -14.61 10.65 17.04
C ALA A 296 -16.08 11.01 16.75
N TYR A 297 -16.99 10.74 17.69
CA TYR A 297 -18.42 10.99 17.55
C TYR A 297 -18.86 12.35 18.10
N LYS A 298 -17.94 13.17 18.62
CA LYS A 298 -18.23 14.50 19.18
C LYS A 298 -17.73 15.60 18.25
N GLU A 299 -18.49 15.86 17.18
CA GLU A 299 -18.10 16.79 16.11
C GLU A 299 -17.75 18.19 16.62
N ASP A 300 -18.57 18.78 17.50
CA ASP A 300 -18.32 20.12 18.06
C ASP A 300 -16.99 20.19 18.84
N ILE A 301 -16.62 19.10 19.52
CA ILE A 301 -15.35 18.99 20.24
C ILE A 301 -14.19 18.87 19.25
N ILE A 302 -14.37 18.12 18.16
CA ILE A 302 -13.36 18.00 17.10
C ILE A 302 -13.10 19.37 16.48
N GLU A 303 -14.14 20.06 16.04
CA GLU A 303 -14.01 21.37 15.39
C GLU A 303 -13.37 22.43 16.29
N SER A 304 -13.86 22.55 17.54
CA SER A 304 -13.29 23.50 18.50
C SER A 304 -11.83 23.18 18.84
N THR A 305 -11.47 21.90 18.91
CA THR A 305 -10.08 21.47 19.15
C THR A 305 -9.16 21.80 17.99
N VAL A 306 -9.58 21.51 16.74
CA VAL A 306 -8.81 21.85 15.54
C VAL A 306 -8.55 23.36 15.47
N LYS A 307 -9.60 24.17 15.64
CA LYS A 307 -9.46 25.65 15.69
C LYS A 307 -8.48 26.12 16.77
N LYS A 308 -8.57 25.54 17.97
CA LYS A 308 -7.71 25.91 19.11
C LYS A 308 -6.25 25.56 18.86
N LEU A 309 -5.95 24.38 18.32
CA LEU A 309 -4.57 23.94 18.06
C LEU A 309 -3.94 24.73 16.91
N LEU A 310 -4.69 25.05 15.84
CA LEU A 310 -4.17 25.86 14.73
C LEU A 310 -3.93 27.33 15.13
N ALA A 311 -4.58 27.84 16.18
CA ALA A 311 -4.40 29.22 16.61
C ALA A 311 -3.05 29.50 17.33
N THR A 312 -2.40 28.47 17.88
CA THR A 312 -1.25 28.63 18.78
C THR A 312 0.07 28.85 18.06
N LYS A 313 0.13 28.56 16.75
CA LYS A 313 1.38 28.51 15.95
C LYS A 313 2.45 27.63 16.59
N GLU A 314 2.03 26.59 17.31
CA GLU A 314 2.89 25.54 17.85
C GLU A 314 2.48 24.21 17.24
N LEU A 315 3.38 23.22 17.25
CA LEU A 315 3.05 21.86 16.79
C LEU A 315 1.86 21.31 17.57
N GLY A 316 0.73 21.10 16.88
CA GLY A 316 -0.44 20.46 17.43
C GLY A 316 -0.38 18.94 17.27
N PHE A 317 -0.77 18.19 18.30
CA PHE A 317 -0.93 16.74 18.22
C PHE A 317 -2.30 16.33 18.75
N MET A 318 -3.15 15.86 17.84
CA MET A 318 -4.52 15.49 18.13
C MET A 318 -4.74 14.01 17.81
N VAL A 319 -5.38 13.28 18.72
CA VAL A 319 -5.80 11.89 18.50
C VAL A 319 -7.33 11.84 18.57
N ILE A 320 -7.95 11.31 17.53
CA ILE A 320 -9.39 11.15 17.44
C ILE A 320 -9.70 9.66 17.57
N LYS A 321 -10.20 9.27 18.75
CA LYS A 321 -10.49 7.88 19.08
C LYS A 321 -11.92 7.50 18.72
N GLY A 322 -12.05 6.47 17.90
CA GLY A 322 -13.33 5.86 17.55
C GLY A 322 -13.08 4.51 16.91
N PRO A 323 -13.41 3.39 17.57
CA PRO A 323 -13.09 2.06 17.06
C PRO A 323 -13.86 1.74 15.77
N CYS A 324 -13.23 0.96 14.89
CA CYS A 324 -13.81 0.52 13.63
C CYS A 324 -15.15 -0.21 13.84
N VAL A 325 -16.18 0.18 13.07
CA VAL A 325 -17.53 -0.42 13.18
C VAL A 325 -17.56 -1.89 12.76
N ILE A 326 -16.68 -2.30 11.83
CA ILE A 326 -16.57 -3.70 11.40
C ILE A 326 -15.93 -4.53 12.50
N LEU A 327 -14.85 -4.03 13.11
CA LEU A 327 -14.19 -4.66 14.25
C LEU A 327 -15.17 -4.85 15.43
N LYS A 328 -15.88 -3.78 15.80
CA LYS A 328 -16.93 -3.82 16.84
C LYS A 328 -17.98 -4.90 16.57
N ARG A 329 -18.46 -5.02 15.33
CA ARG A 329 -19.44 -6.04 14.94
C ARG A 329 -18.86 -7.46 15.04
N LYS A 330 -17.60 -7.65 14.63
CA LYS A 330 -16.90 -8.95 14.74
C LYS A 330 -16.76 -9.37 16.21
N GLN A 331 -16.28 -8.48 17.07
CA GLN A 331 -16.16 -8.72 18.52
C GLN A 331 -17.52 -9.01 19.18
N ALA A 332 -18.56 -8.25 18.80
CA ALA A 332 -19.91 -8.48 19.33
C ALA A 332 -20.51 -9.83 18.92
N LYS A 333 -20.14 -10.39 17.75
CA LYS A 333 -20.54 -11.75 17.35
C LYS A 333 -19.77 -12.80 18.15
N GLN A 334 -18.46 -12.66 18.28
CA GLN A 334 -17.63 -13.59 19.05
C GLN A 334 -18.10 -13.70 20.50
N ASN A 335 -18.43 -12.58 21.14
CA ASN A 335 -18.94 -12.56 22.51
C ASN A 335 -20.33 -13.18 22.69
N LYS A 336 -21.09 -13.38 21.60
CA LYS A 336 -22.39 -14.08 21.62
C LYS A 336 -22.27 -15.59 21.38
N GLU A 337 -21.17 -16.03 20.78
CA GLU A 337 -20.92 -17.46 20.52
C GLU A 337 -20.19 -18.14 21.70
N THR A 338 -19.60 -17.35 22.61
CA THR A 338 -18.92 -17.81 23.83
C THR A 338 -19.79 -17.76 25.09
N VAL A 339 -21.06 -17.35 24.99
CA VAL A 339 -22.07 -17.33 26.07
C VAL A 339 -23.19 -18.30 25.71
#